data_AF-A0A829ZAP9-F1
#
_entry.id   AF-A0A829ZAP9-F1
#
_cell.length_a   1.000
_cell.length_b   1.000
_cell.length_c   1.000
_cell.angle_alpha   90.00
_cell.angle_beta   90.00
_cell.angle_gamma   90.00
#
_symmetry.space_group_name_H-M   'P 1'
#
loop_
_entity.id
_entity.type
_entity.pdbx_description
1 polymer ?
#
loop_
_entity_poly.entity_id
_entity_poly.type
_entity_poly.pdbx_seq_one_letter_code
_entity_poly.pdbx_strand_id
1 'polypeptide(L)'
;MKEKKVTCHLKDVKSIYHLVLNYYDENGKRKTPSITTKLPVRGNKKQANAMLKYLIKAFEIPIGNKKANLKSYFSKDMLQKNHKIKILQLRKKKRLIKNQRIKVHKNMLFSNFMIY
;
A
#
# COMPACT_ATOMS: atom_id res chain seq x y z
N MET A 1 -22.73 14.45 24.94
CA MET A 1 -21.71 13.71 24.14
C MET A 1 -21.36 14.58 22.94
N LYS A 2 -20.14 15.11 22.84
CA LYS A 2 -19.72 15.93 21.69
C LYS A 2 -19.54 14.99 20.49
N GLU A 3 -20.38 15.10 19.46
CA GLU A 3 -20.26 14.25 18.27
C GLU A 3 -18.88 14.42 17.63
N LYS A 4 -18.18 13.31 17.35
CA LYS A 4 -16.93 13.31 16.57
C LYS A 4 -17.25 13.74 15.13
N LYS A 5 -17.18 15.03 14.82
CA LYS A 5 -17.39 15.58 13.47
C LYS A 5 -16.12 15.45 12.63
N VAL A 6 -15.75 14.22 12.30
CA VAL A 6 -14.59 13.89 11.45
C VAL A 6 -15.10 13.28 10.14
N THR A 7 -14.70 13.84 9.01
CA THR A 7 -15.03 13.29 7.68
C THR A 7 -13.76 12.98 6.90
N CYS A 8 -13.80 11.95 6.05
CA CYS A 8 -12.66 11.57 5.24
C CYS A 8 -13.14 11.17 3.85
N HIS A 9 -12.38 11.54 2.81
CA HIS A 9 -12.66 11.15 1.43
C HIS A 9 -11.37 10.77 0.70
N LEU A 10 -11.53 10.00 -0.38
CA LEU A 10 -10.44 9.72 -1.31
C LEU A 10 -10.38 10.81 -2.37
N LYS A 11 -9.15 11.23 -2.69
CA LYS A 11 -8.85 12.17 -3.75
C LYS A 11 -7.88 11.51 -4.73
N ASP A 12 -8.16 11.67 -6.02
CA ASP A 12 -7.29 11.19 -7.07
C ASP A 12 -6.29 12.30 -7.44
N VAL A 13 -5.00 12.03 -7.25
CA VAL A 13 -3.93 12.97 -7.60
C VAL A 13 -2.85 12.20 -8.33
N LYS A 14 -2.53 12.60 -9.57
CA LYS A 14 -1.52 11.93 -10.42
C LYS A 14 -1.71 10.41 -10.49
N SER A 15 -2.96 9.95 -10.66
CA SER A 15 -3.33 8.53 -10.72
C SER A 15 -3.04 7.70 -9.46
N ILE A 16 -2.86 8.36 -8.31
CA ILE A 16 -2.68 7.73 -6.98
C ILE A 16 -3.83 8.17 -6.08
N TYR A 17 -4.31 7.27 -5.21
CA TYR A 17 -5.27 7.59 -4.18
C TYR A 17 -4.61 8.35 -3.01
N HIS A 18 -5.19 9.48 -2.65
CA HIS A 18 -4.85 10.25 -1.45
C HIS A 18 -6.03 10.20 -0.48
N LEU A 19 -5.74 10.02 0.81
CA LEU A 19 -6.72 10.15 1.87
C LEU A 19 -6.72 11.60 2.33
N VAL A 20 -7.88 12.24 2.36
CA VAL A 20 -8.06 13.61 2.83
C VAL A 20 -9.03 13.58 4.00
N LEU A 21 -8.55 14.01 5.16
CA LEU A 21 -9.32 14.08 6.39
C LEU A 21 -9.76 15.52 6.62
N ASN A 22 -10.97 15.73 7.13
CA ASN A 22 -11.49 17.01 7.57
C ASN A 22 -11.99 16.88 9.02
N TYR A 23 -11.56 17.77 9.89
CA TYR A 23 -12.07 17.86 11.26
C TYR A 23 -11.96 19.28 11.79
N TYR A 24 -12.60 19.54 12.92
CA TYR A 24 -12.46 20.77 13.69
C TYR A 24 -11.59 20.51 14.91
N ASP A 25 -10.62 21.39 15.14
CA ASP A 25 -9.84 21.40 16.38
C ASP A 25 -10.70 21.85 17.56
N GLU A 26 -10.17 21.71 18.77
CA GLU A 26 -10.79 22.22 20.01
C GLU A 26 -11.05 23.73 19.97
N ASN A 27 -10.18 24.46 19.27
CA ASN A 27 -10.28 25.91 19.04
C ASN A 27 -11.33 26.28 17.97
N GLY A 28 -12.10 25.31 17.44
CA GLY A 28 -13.09 25.52 16.39
C GLY A 28 -12.50 25.80 15.00
N LYS A 29 -11.18 25.71 14.83
CA LYS A 29 -10.52 25.89 13.53
C LYS A 29 -10.58 24.59 12.72
N ARG A 30 -10.96 24.69 11.45
CA ARG A 30 -11.01 23.54 10.54
C ARG A 30 -9.59 23.13 10.11
N LYS A 31 -9.31 21.83 10.10
CA LYS A 31 -8.06 21.23 9.61
C LYS A 31 -8.33 20.18 8.53
N THR A 32 -7.46 20.15 7.54
CA THR A 32 -7.59 19.30 6.36
C THR A 32 -6.31 18.54 6.00
N PRO A 33 -5.76 17.70 6.89
CA PRO A 33 -4.53 16.96 6.58
C PRO A 33 -4.80 15.89 5.51
N SER A 34 -3.77 15.60 4.71
CA SER A 34 -3.83 14.55 3.68
C SER A 34 -2.60 13.63 3.72
N ILE A 35 -2.79 12.39 3.26
CA ILE A 35 -1.73 11.39 3.16
C ILE A 35 -1.84 10.59 1.87
N THR A 36 -0.69 10.28 1.26
CA THR A 36 -0.62 9.49 0.04
C THR A 36 -0.68 7.99 0.37
N THR A 37 -1.58 7.24 -0.27
CA THR A 37 -1.65 5.77 -0.06
C THR A 37 -0.61 5.00 -0.86
N LYS A 38 -0.03 5.66 -1.89
CA LYS A 38 0.77 5.04 -2.96
C LYS A 38 0.05 3.90 -3.70
N LEU A 39 -1.27 3.80 -3.57
CA LEU A 39 -2.10 2.88 -4.35
C LEU A 39 -2.52 3.57 -5.64
N PRO A 40 -2.30 2.97 -6.82
CA PRO A 40 -2.81 3.55 -8.06
C PRO A 40 -4.33 3.45 -8.10
N VAL A 41 -4.96 4.43 -8.74
CA VAL A 41 -6.44 4.55 -8.83
C VAL A 41 -7.04 3.30 -9.48
N ARG A 42 -6.44 2.83 -10.58
CA ARG A 42 -6.92 1.66 -11.31
C ARG A 42 -6.79 0.37 -10.48
N GLY A 43 -7.93 -0.25 -10.16
CA GLY A 43 -8.03 -1.57 -9.55
C GLY A 43 -7.83 -1.66 -8.03
N ASN A 44 -7.53 -0.55 -7.34
CA ASN A 44 -7.27 -0.57 -5.88
C ASN A 44 -8.33 0.16 -5.03
N LYS A 45 -9.47 0.52 -5.62
CA LYS A 45 -10.57 1.23 -4.92
C LYS A 45 -10.98 0.54 -3.62
N LYS A 46 -11.08 -0.79 -3.61
CA LYS A 46 -11.46 -1.58 -2.42
C LYS A 46 -10.44 -1.43 -1.28
N GLN A 47 -9.15 -1.46 -1.60
CA GLN A 47 -8.08 -1.31 -0.60
C GLN A 47 -8.01 0.13 -0.08
N ALA A 48 -8.11 1.12 -0.96
CA ALA A 48 -8.15 2.52 -0.57
C ALA A 48 -9.34 2.83 0.36
N ASN A 49 -10.52 2.28 0.06
CA ASN A 49 -11.70 2.38 0.92
C ASN A 49 -11.51 1.69 2.28
N ALA A 50 -10.81 0.56 2.34
CA ALA A 50 -10.51 -0.11 3.61
C ALA A 50 -9.57 0.74 4.48
N MET A 51 -8.53 1.33 3.90
CA MET A 51 -7.65 2.28 4.60
C MET A 51 -8.41 3.52 5.08
N LEU A 52 -9.34 4.03 4.27
CA LEU A 52 -10.21 5.15 4.63
C LEU A 52 -11.06 4.82 5.86
N LYS A 53 -11.74 3.68 5.86
CA LYS A 53 -12.57 3.23 6.99
C LYS A 53 -11.75 3.02 8.26
N TYR A 54 -10.58 2.41 8.14
CA TYR A 54 -9.66 2.24 9.25
C TYR A 54 -9.24 3.59 9.86
N LEU A 55 -8.85 4.54 9.01
CA LEU A 55 -8.46 5.88 9.45
C LEU A 55 -9.60 6.61 10.16
N ILE A 56 -10.82 6.57 9.62
CA ILE A 56 -11.98 7.19 10.27
C ILE A 56 -12.21 6.60 11.68
N LYS A 57 -12.08 5.27 11.83
CA LYS A 57 -12.29 4.58 13.11
C LYS A 57 -11.16 4.86 14.12
N ALA A 58 -9.91 4.87 13.65
CA ALA A 58 -8.74 5.00 14.51
C ALA A 58 -8.37 6.45 14.83
N PHE A 59 -8.82 7.43 14.03
CA PHE A 59 -8.40 8.80 14.19
C PHE A 59 -8.96 9.45 15.46
N GLU A 60 -8.06 10.06 16.21
CA GLU A 60 -8.37 10.90 17.36
C GLU A 60 -7.97 12.34 17.07
N ILE A 61 -8.86 13.26 17.39
CA ILE A 61 -8.62 14.70 17.20
C ILE A 61 -7.51 15.08 18.18
N PRO A 62 -6.38 15.64 17.70
CA PRO A 62 -5.31 16.06 18.58
C PRO A 62 -5.79 17.19 19.49
N ILE A 63 -5.44 17.08 20.77
CA ILE A 63 -5.72 18.07 21.80
C ILE A 63 -4.62 19.14 21.73
N GLY A 64 -5.00 20.42 21.80
CA GLY A 64 -4.11 21.57 21.69
C GLY A 64 -3.60 21.90 20.28
N ASN A 65 -2.56 22.73 20.19
CA ASN A 65 -2.06 23.30 18.92
C ASN A 65 -1.22 22.32 18.04
N LYS A 66 -1.31 21.01 18.30
CA LYS A 66 -0.51 20.00 17.60
C LYS A 66 -1.15 19.63 16.25
N LYS A 67 -0.32 19.49 15.21
CA LYS A 67 -0.79 19.04 13.90
C LYS A 67 -1.05 17.54 13.90
N ALA A 68 -2.17 17.10 13.33
CA ALA A 68 -2.44 15.67 13.13
C ALA A 68 -1.39 15.01 12.23
N ASN A 69 -0.74 13.96 12.74
CA ASN A 69 0.20 13.16 11.97
C ASN A 69 -0.50 11.93 11.37
N LEU A 70 -1.04 12.06 10.15
CA LEU A 70 -1.71 10.94 9.47
C LEU A 70 -0.79 9.75 9.18
N LYS A 71 0.53 9.96 9.10
CA LYS A 71 1.50 8.90 8.75
C LYS A 71 1.69 7.89 9.88
N SER A 72 1.50 8.28 11.14
CA SER A 72 1.65 7.37 12.29
C SER A 72 0.60 6.27 12.31
N TYR A 73 -0.57 6.51 11.72
CA TYR A 73 -1.66 5.54 11.67
C TYR A 73 -1.42 4.37 10.72
N PHE A 74 -0.43 4.47 9.83
CA PHE A 74 -0.15 3.44 8.84
C PHE A 74 1.29 2.97 8.93
N SER A 75 1.48 1.66 8.96
CA SER A 75 2.83 1.07 8.83
C SER A 75 3.42 1.41 7.46
N LYS A 76 4.75 1.50 7.39
CA LYS A 76 5.48 1.72 6.12
C LYS A 76 5.08 0.71 5.04
N ASP A 77 4.71 -0.50 5.45
CA ASP A 77 4.30 -1.60 4.57
C ASP A 77 2.85 -1.45 4.08
N MET A 78 1.96 -0.86 4.89
CA MET A 78 0.59 -0.53 4.47
C MET A 78 0.57 0.59 3.42
N LEU A 79 1.60 1.41 3.40
CA LEU A 79 1.80 2.49 2.42
C LEU A 79 2.66 2.07 1.23
N GLN A 80 3.10 0.80 1.13
CA GLN A 80 3.99 0.35 0.06
C GLN A 80 3.43 -0.86 -0.70
N LYS A 81 3.42 -0.76 -2.04
CA LYS A 81 3.00 -1.82 -2.96
C LYS A 81 4.02 -2.97 -3.09
N ASN A 82 5.14 -2.88 -2.38
CA ASN A 82 6.38 -3.52 -2.82
C ASN A 82 6.49 -4.99 -2.46
N HIS A 83 5.85 -5.47 -1.37
CA HIS A 83 6.04 -6.85 -0.95
C HIS A 83 5.33 -7.86 -1.87
N LYS A 84 4.04 -7.63 -2.16
CA LYS A 84 3.22 -8.57 -2.95
C LYS A 84 3.66 -8.62 -4.42
N ILE A 85 4.00 -7.48 -5.02
CA ILE A 85 4.50 -7.41 -6.40
C ILE A 85 5.87 -8.08 -6.52
N LYS A 86 6.78 -7.84 -5.57
CA LYS A 86 8.11 -8.48 -5.56
C LYS A 86 8.01 -10.00 -5.42
N ILE A 87 7.12 -10.49 -4.55
CA ILE A 87 6.84 -11.94 -4.43
C ILE A 87 6.27 -12.50 -5.74
N LEU A 88 5.37 -11.78 -6.41
CA LEU A 88 4.75 -12.22 -7.67
C LEU A 88 5.77 -12.22 -8.84
N GLN A 89 6.66 -11.22 -8.89
CA GLN A 89 7.77 -11.15 -9.84
C GLN A 89 8.80 -12.27 -9.59
N LEU A 90 9.16 -12.53 -8.33
CA LEU A 90 10.03 -13.65 -7.96
C LEU A 90 9.43 -15.00 -8.35
N ARG A 91 8.12 -15.21 -8.12
CA ARG A 91 7.40 -16.42 -8.56
C ARG A 91 7.39 -16.59 -10.08
N LYS A 92 7.16 -15.52 -10.86
CA LYS A 92 7.23 -15.55 -12.33
C LYS A 92 8.65 -15.89 -12.83
N LYS A 93 9.69 -15.30 -12.23
CA LYS A 93 11.09 -15.57 -12.58
C LYS A 93 11.48 -17.03 -12.31
N LYS A 94 11.08 -17.61 -11.17
CA LYS A 94 11.29 -19.04 -10.87
C LYS A 94 10.59 -19.98 -11.87
N ARG A 95 9.36 -19.66 -12.30
CA ARG A 95 8.65 -20.44 -13.34
C ARG A 95 9.36 -20.40 -14.70
N LEU A 96 9.90 -19.25 -15.10
CA LEU A 96 10.67 -19.12 -16.33
C LEU A 96 11.94 -19.98 -16.30
N ILE A 97 12.67 -19.99 -15.18
CA ILE A 97 13.87 -20.83 -15.01
C ILE A 97 13.50 -22.33 -15.03
N LYS A 98 12.41 -22.73 -14.36
CA LYS A 98 11.95 -24.13 -14.36
C LYS A 98 11.57 -24.63 -15.77
N ASN A 99 11.10 -23.74 -16.64
CA ASN A 99 10.68 -24.08 -18.00
C ASN A 99 11.77 -23.82 -19.05
N GLN A 100 12.99 -23.45 -18.65
CA GLN A 100 14.12 -23.39 -19.57
C GLN A 100 14.49 -24.83 -19.94
N ARG A 101 14.23 -25.20 -21.19
CA ARG A 101 14.77 -26.43 -21.78
C ARG A 101 16.29 -26.37 -21.69
N ILE A 102 16.91 -27.38 -21.08
CA ILE A 102 18.36 -27.52 -21.08
C ILE A 102 18.80 -27.63 -22.54
N LYS A 103 19.61 -26.68 -23.01
CA LYS A 103 20.21 -26.76 -24.34
C LYS A 103 21.32 -27.82 -24.29
N VAL A 104 21.05 -28.99 -24.85
CA VAL A 104 22.01 -30.10 -24.92
C VAL A 104 22.90 -29.90 -26.16
N HIS A 105 24.21 -29.94 -25.98
CA HIS A 105 25.19 -29.92 -27.08
C HIS A 105 25.74 -31.32 -27.34
N LYS A 106 26.17 -31.59 -28.58
CA LYS A 106 26.67 -32.92 -29.02
C LYS A 106 27.85 -33.45 -28.18
N ASN A 107 28.59 -32.56 -27.53
CA ASN A 107 29.75 -32.92 -26.71
C ASN A 107 29.40 -33.20 -25.23
N MET A 108 28.12 -33.13 -24.84
CA MET A 108 27.68 -33.49 -23.48
C MET A 108 27.46 -35.00 -23.40
N LEU A 109 28.31 -35.68 -22.62
CA LEU A 109 28.16 -37.11 -22.33
C LEU A 109 26.99 -37.35 -21.37
N PHE A 110 26.30 -38.47 -21.54
CA PHE A 110 25.13 -38.84 -20.73
C PHE A 110 25.46 -38.96 -19.22
N SER A 111 26.69 -39.33 -18.89
CA SER A 111 27.22 -39.36 -17.51
C SER A 111 27.13 -38.01 -16.81
N ASN A 112 27.20 -36.90 -17.55
CA ASN A 112 27.15 -35.56 -16.99
C ASN A 112 25.74 -35.18 -16.49
N PHE A 113 24.73 -35.98 -16.81
CA PHE A 113 23.34 -35.80 -16.35
C PHE A 113 22.92 -36.81 -15.27
N MET A 114 23.76 -37.80 -14.98
CA MET A 114 23.54 -38.74 -13.88
C MET A 114 24.13 -38.13 -12.60
N ILE A 115 23.28 -37.51 -11.79
CA ILE A 115 23.64 -37.10 -10.42
C ILE A 115 23.54 -38.36 -9.55
N TYR A 116 24.66 -38.79 -8.98
CA TYR A 116 24.71 -39.86 -7.96
C TYR A 116 24.28 -39.34 -6.59
#